data_AF-A0A3C2CSN6-F1
#
_entry.id   AF-A0A3C2CSN6-F1
#
_cell.length_a   1.000
_cell.length_b   1.000
_cell.length_c   1.000
_cell.angle_alpha   90.00
_cell.angle_beta   90.00
_cell.angle_gamma   90.00
#
_symmetry.space_group_name_H-M   'P 1'
#
loop_
_entity.id
_entity.type
_entity.pdbx_description
1 polymer ?
#
loop_
_entity_poly.entity_id
_entity_poly.type
_entity_poly.pdbx_seq_one_letter_code
_entity_poly.pdbx_strand_id
1 'polypeptide(L)' 'MRNVRYLINDQFNAHSIAEDLRVQLDVNRFSNINVVAVERRNEVIVQVPEANGSVEEVVDSFMENYQTGVILE' A
#
# COMPACT_ATOMS: atom_id res chain seq x y z
N MET A 1 0.64 -11.33 -10.00
CA MET A 1 0.39 -10.19 -9.08
C MET A 1 0.94 -10.59 -7.73
N ARG A 2 1.80 -9.77 -7.16
CA ARG A 2 2.40 -9.99 -5.85
C ARG A 2 1.63 -9.21 -4.79
N ASN A 3 1.52 -9.77 -3.59
CA ASN A 3 0.91 -9.08 -2.47
C ASN A 3 2.00 -8.51 -1.56
N VAL A 4 1.93 -7.23 -1.28
CA VAL A 4 2.75 -6.58 -0.27
C VAL A 4 1.81 -6.12 0.85
N ARG A 5 2.10 -6.52 2.08
CA ARG A 5 1.32 -6.13 3.24
C ARG A 5 2.10 -5.12 4.08
N TYR A 6 1.46 -4.02 4.39
CA TYR A 6 1.99 -2.96 5.26
C TYR A 6 1.21 -2.98 6.57
N LEU A 7 1.91 -3.19 7.68
CA LEU A 7 1.37 -3.02 9.03
C LEU A 7 1.36 -1.53 9.33
N ILE A 8 0.19 -0.95 9.55
CA ILE A 8 0.04 0.50 9.75
C ILE A 8 0.26 0.84 11.22
N ASN A 9 0.96 1.94 11.48
CA ASN A 9 1.14 2.46 12.82
C ASN A 9 -0.21 2.77 13.48
N ASP A 10 -0.38 2.43 14.76
CA ASP A 10 -1.63 2.61 15.51
C ASP A 10 -2.11 4.07 15.60
N GLN A 11 -1.23 5.05 15.34
CA GLN A 11 -1.61 6.46 15.21
C GLN A 11 -2.41 6.77 13.93
N PHE A 12 -2.41 5.86 12.96
CA PHE A 12 -3.10 5.97 11.69
C PHE A 12 -4.12 4.83 11.51
N ASN A 13 -5.08 5.06 10.62
CA ASN A 13 -6.11 4.09 10.28
C ASN A 13 -5.86 3.51 8.88
N ALA A 14 -5.77 2.19 8.77
CA ALA A 14 -5.51 1.49 7.51
C ALA A 14 -6.51 1.81 6.39
N HIS A 15 -7.78 2.10 6.71
CA HIS A 15 -8.77 2.51 5.72
C HIS A 15 -8.38 3.83 5.07
N SER A 16 -8.08 4.85 5.89
CA SER A 16 -7.68 6.18 5.41
C SER A 16 -6.38 6.11 4.62
N ILE A 17 -5.38 5.36 5.12
CA ILE A 17 -4.10 5.18 4.41
C ILE A 17 -4.32 4.48 3.06
N ALA A 18 -5.22 3.50 2.97
CA ALA A 18 -5.54 2.84 1.71
C ALA A 18 -6.23 3.80 0.72
N GLU A 19 -7.11 4.69 1.18
CA GLU A 19 -7.72 5.72 0.33
C GLU A 19 -6.69 6.72 -0.19
N ASP A 20 -5.82 7.23 0.69
CA ASP A 20 -4.75 8.16 0.31
C ASP A 20 -3.76 7.52 -0.67
N LEU A 21 -3.40 6.26 -0.45
CA LEU A 21 -2.55 5.50 -1.37
C LEU A 21 -3.21 5.35 -2.75
N ARG A 22 -4.52 5.07 -2.81
CA ARG A 22 -5.24 4.98 -4.10
C ARG A 22 -5.18 6.30 -4.87
N VAL A 23 -5.31 7.44 -4.19
CA VAL A 23 -5.16 8.76 -4.80
C VAL A 23 -3.75 8.95 -5.35
N GLN A 24 -2.72 8.59 -4.59
CA GLN A 24 -1.33 8.67 -5.05
C GLN A 24 -1.07 7.81 -6.29
N LEU A 25 -1.60 6.58 -6.33
CA LEU A 25 -1.46 5.68 -7.47
C LEU A 25 -2.18 6.21 -8.71
N ASP A 26 -3.36 6.81 -8.54
CA ASP A 26 -4.14 7.41 -9.62
C ASP A 26 -3.42 8.63 -10.23
N VAL A 27 -2.85 9.51 -9.38
CA VAL A 27 -2.04 10.66 -9.81
C VAL A 27 -0.84 10.21 -10.66
N ASN A 28 -0.20 9.11 -10.29
CA ASN A 28 0.92 8.53 -11.03
C ASN A 28 0.48 7.69 -12.25
N ARG A 29 -0.83 7.63 -12.54
CA ARG A 29 -1.43 6.85 -13.65
C ARG A 29 -1.11 5.36 -13.58
N PHE A 30 -0.85 4.85 -12.39
CA PHE A 30 -0.64 3.43 -12.19
C PHE A 30 -1.98 2.70 -12.28
N SER A 31 -2.15 1.95 -13.36
CA SER A 31 -3.32 1.13 -13.61
C SER A 31 -3.09 -0.29 -13.09
N ASN A 32 -4.17 -1.01 -12.78
CA ASN A 32 -4.11 -2.44 -12.41
C ASN A 32 -3.38 -2.72 -11.08
N ILE A 33 -3.44 -1.77 -10.13
CA ILE A 33 -3.05 -1.95 -8.72
C ILE A 33 -4.33 -2.13 -7.90
N ASN A 34 -4.35 -3.11 -7.02
CA ASN A 34 -5.41 -3.23 -6.04
C ASN A 34 -4.90 -2.86 -4.65
N VAL A 35 -5.65 -2.04 -3.91
CA VAL A 35 -5.32 -1.62 -2.55
C VAL A 35 -6.48 -1.99 -1.66
N VAL A 36 -6.23 -2.79 -0.62
CA VAL A 36 -7.24 -3.30 0.30
C VAL A 36 -6.84 -3.00 1.73
N ALA A 37 -7.71 -2.35 2.50
CA ALA A 37 -7.53 -2.17 3.93
C ALA A 37 -8.10 -3.36 4.71
N VAL A 38 -7.37 -3.81 5.74
CA VAL A 38 -7.80 -4.83 6.69
C VAL A 38 -7.85 -4.19 8.08
N GLU A 39 -8.98 -3.55 8.38
CA GLU A 39 -9.17 -2.74 9.60
C GLU A 39 -8.96 -3.53 10.89
N ARG A 40 -9.36 -4.82 10.92
CA ARG A 40 -9.21 -5.68 12.11
C ARG A 40 -7.75 -5.89 12.54
N ARG A 41 -6.80 -5.68 11.63
CA ARG A 41 -5.37 -5.86 11.87
C ARG A 41 -4.58 -4.57 11.65
N ASN A 42 -5.26 -3.46 11.31
CA ASN A 42 -4.65 -2.21 10.86
C ASN A 42 -3.60 -2.44 9.75
N GLU A 43 -3.96 -3.19 8.70
CA GLU A 43 -3.05 -3.52 7.59
C GLU A 43 -3.56 -2.94 6.27
N VAL A 44 -2.62 -2.60 5.38
CA VAL A 44 -2.92 -2.32 3.97
C VAL A 44 -2.25 -3.37 3.09
N ILE A 45 -3.03 -4.00 2.23
CA ILE A 45 -2.56 -4.98 1.25
C ILE A 45 -2.54 -4.30 -0.13
N VAL A 46 -1.38 -4.27 -0.75
CA VAL A 46 -1.18 -3.74 -2.09
C VAL A 46 -0.86 -4.90 -3.02
N GLN A 47 -1.61 -5.02 -4.10
CA GLN A 47 -1.41 -6.04 -5.13
C GLN A 47 -0.78 -5.38 -6.35
N VAL A 48 0.49 -5.69 -6.61
CA VAL A 48 1.27 -5.10 -7.70
C VAL A 48 1.55 -6.13 -8.80
N PRO A 49 1.60 -5.75 -10.09
CA PRO A 49 2.13 -6.62 -11.15
C PRO A 49 3.62 -6.94 -10.91
N GLU A 50 4.05 -8.18 -11.15
CA GLU A 50 5.41 -8.67 -10.83
C GLU A 50 6.57 -7.94 -11.53
N ALA A 51 6.29 -7.15 -12.58
CA ALA A 51 7.30 -6.46 -13.37
C ALA A 51 7.26 -4.93 -13.24
N ASN A 52 6.61 -4.38 -12.21
CA ASN A 52 6.42 -2.93 -12.09
C ASN A 52 7.20 -2.30 -10.92
N GLY A 53 8.52 -2.18 -11.10
CA GLY A 53 9.42 -1.59 -10.09
C GLY A 53 9.11 -0.13 -9.74
N SER A 54 8.59 0.66 -10.68
CA SER A 54 8.21 2.06 -10.43
C SER A 54 7.00 2.19 -9.49
N VAL A 55 6.08 1.23 -9.53
CA VAL A 55 4.96 1.17 -8.58
C VAL A 55 5.47 0.81 -7.19
N GLU A 56 6.34 -0.21 -7.09
CA GLU A 56 6.89 -0.63 -5.79
C GLU A 56 7.61 0.53 -5.11
N GLU A 57 8.44 1.27 -5.83
CA GLU A 57 9.16 2.44 -5.29
C GLU A 57 8.21 3.53 -4.77
N VAL A 58 7.13 3.84 -5.50
CA VAL A 58 6.15 4.84 -5.08
C VAL A 58 5.35 4.38 -3.87
N VAL A 59 4.92 3.11 -3.83
CA VAL A 59 4.18 2.55 -2.69
C VAL A 59 5.08 2.52 -1.45
N ASP A 60 6.32 2.07 -1.59
CA ASP A 60 7.26 1.99 -0.46
C ASP A 60 7.61 3.37 0.07
N SER A 61 7.88 4.34 -0.81
CA SER A 61 8.14 5.73 -0.42
C SER A 61 6.94 6.36 0.29
N PHE A 62 5.71 6.09 -0.18
CA PHE A 62 4.51 6.56 0.49
C PHE A 62 4.36 5.92 1.88
N MET A 63 4.52 4.59 1.96
CA MET A 63 4.26 3.82 3.18
C MET A 63 5.30 4.03 4.28
N GLU A 64 6.52 4.47 3.95
CA GLU A 64 7.64 4.65 4.89
C GLU A 64 7.24 5.43 6.17
N ASN A 65 6.37 6.44 6.04
CA ASN A 65 5.94 7.27 7.17
C ASN A 65 4.72 6.75 7.92
N TYR A 66 3.99 5.78 7.35
CA TYR A 66 2.73 5.26 7.91
C TYR A 66 2.87 3.87 8.49
N GLN A 67 3.85 3.09 8.05
CA GLN A 67 3.98 1.70 8.45
C GLN A 67 4.87 1.49 9.68
N THR A 68 4.68 0.35 10.34
CA THR A 68 5.58 -0.20 11.36
C THR A 68 6.34 -1.43 10.87
N GLY A 69 5.92 -2.03 9.75
CA GLY A 69 6.61 -3.15 9.11
C GLY A 69 5.94 -3.63 7.82
N VAL A 70 6.73 -4.30 6.98
CA VAL A 70 6.31 -4.91 5.71
C VAL A 70 6.34 -6.44 5.81
N ILE A 71 5.33 -7.12 5.26
CA ILE A 71 5.33 -8.56 5.01
C ILE A 71 5.26 -8.78 3.50
N LEU A 72 6.29 -9.42 2.95
CA LEU A 72 6.42 -9.74 1.53
C LEU A 72 5.97 -11.18 1.28
N GLU A 73 4.89 -11.37 0.52
CA GLU A 73 4.36 -12.68 0.11
C GLU A 73 4.44 -12.88 -1.42
#